data_AF-A0A9D7KIE4-F1
#
_entry.id   AF-A0A9D7KIE4-F1
#
_cell.length_a   1.000
_cell.length_b   1.000
_cell.length_c   1.000
_cell.angle_alpha   90.00
_cell.angle_beta   90.00
_cell.angle_gamma   90.00
#
_symmetry.space_group_name_H-M   'P 1'
#
loop_
_entity.id
_entity.type
_entity.pdbx_description
1 polymer ?
#
loop_
_entity_poly.entity_id
_entity_poly.type
_entity_poly.pdbx_seq_one_letter_code
_entity_poly.pdbx_strand_id
1 'polypeptide(L)'
;MSSNLVYSTMLNCLPATPGSLSLYGCGVNNINMLGYGHTGAHEGYLSQMIHDPVTDVTLVIYTNGWGPERGINSIRVTMNHMQEALYKVKG
;
A
#
# COMPACT_ATOMS: atom_id res chain seq x y z
N MET A 1 -9.14 19.85 2.91
CA MET A 1 -8.43 19.65 1.63
C MET A 1 -9.35 18.85 0.74
N SER A 2 -9.69 19.30 -0.47
CA SER A 2 -10.54 18.51 -1.35
C SER A 2 -9.77 17.30 -1.87
N SER A 3 -10.42 16.14 -1.97
CA SER A 3 -9.88 14.88 -2.48
C SER A 3 -9.16 15.03 -3.83
N ASN A 4 -9.51 16.06 -4.61
CA ASN A 4 -8.90 16.40 -5.90
C ASN A 4 -7.42 16.83 -5.82
N LEU A 5 -6.96 17.46 -4.73
CA LEU A 5 -5.57 17.95 -4.65
C LEU A 5 -4.56 16.80 -4.50
N VAL A 6 -4.84 15.84 -3.61
CA VAL A 6 -3.97 14.67 -3.42
C VAL A 6 -4.00 13.80 -4.68
N TYR A 7 -5.18 13.56 -5.24
CA TYR A 7 -5.33 12.78 -6.47
C TYR A 7 -4.56 13.40 -7.65
N SER A 8 -4.73 14.70 -7.91
CA SER A 8 -4.00 15.41 -8.97
C SER A 8 -2.49 15.45 -8.74
N THR A 9 -2.03 15.54 -7.49
CA THR A 9 -0.60 15.52 -7.17
C THR A 9 -0.01 14.12 -7.37
N MET A 10 -0.74 13.06 -7.01
CA MET A 10 -0.32 11.68 -7.17
C MET A 10 -0.37 11.18 -8.63
N LEU A 11 -1.22 11.75 -9.48
CA LEU A 11 -1.22 11.42 -10.92
C LEU A 11 -0.09 12.11 -11.70
N ASN A 12 0.47 13.20 -11.18
CA ASN A 12 1.56 13.95 -11.80
C ASN A 12 2.91 13.74 -11.10
N CYS A 13 3.03 12.73 -10.23
CA CYS A 13 4.26 12.52 -9.49
C CYS A 13 5.36 11.89 -10.35
N LEU A 14 6.61 12.25 -10.03
CA LEU A 14 7.78 11.74 -10.74
C LEU A 14 8.07 10.29 -10.33
N PRO A 15 8.77 9.53 -11.19
CA PRO A 15 9.31 8.24 -10.80
C PRO A 15 10.16 8.36 -9.53
N ALA A 16 9.98 7.44 -8.59
CA ALA A 16 10.77 7.38 -7.36
C ALA A 16 12.27 7.18 -7.64
N THR A 17 12.58 6.51 -8.75
CA THR A 17 13.93 6.38 -9.31
C THR A 17 13.87 6.43 -10.85
N PRO A 18 14.94 6.88 -11.54
CA PRO A 18 14.98 6.91 -12.99
C PRO A 18 14.69 5.54 -13.61
N GLY A 19 13.71 5.48 -14.52
CA GLY A 19 13.30 4.23 -15.19
C GLY A 19 12.38 3.31 -14.37
N SER A 20 11.98 3.72 -13.17
CA SER A 20 11.03 2.95 -12.34
C SER A 20 9.57 3.28 -12.69
N LEU A 21 8.71 2.27 -12.60
CA LEU A 21 7.25 2.44 -12.63
C LEU A 21 6.68 2.86 -11.27
N SER A 22 7.50 2.90 -10.22
CA SER A 22 7.11 3.38 -8.90
C SER A 22 7.02 4.90 -8.93
N LEU A 23 5.84 5.46 -8.61
CA LEU A 23 5.65 6.90 -8.53
C LEU A 23 5.56 7.32 -7.05
N TYR A 24 6.23 8.41 -6.67
CA TYR A 24 6.28 8.87 -5.28
C TYR A 24 6.01 10.37 -5.18
N GLY A 25 5.11 10.76 -4.29
CA GLY A 25 4.72 12.15 -4.07
C GLY A 25 4.12 12.35 -2.69
N CYS A 26 4.32 13.54 -2.10
CA CYS A 26 3.73 13.91 -0.81
C CYS A 26 3.90 12.88 0.33
N GLY A 27 4.99 12.12 0.34
CA GLY A 27 5.26 11.12 1.38
C GLY A 27 4.61 9.74 1.17
N VAL A 28 4.02 9.48 0.00
CA VAL A 28 3.36 8.21 -0.32
C VAL A 28 3.75 7.70 -1.71
N ASN A 29 3.69 6.39 -1.88
CA ASN A 29 3.84 5.70 -3.16
C ASN A 29 2.47 5.59 -3.85
N ASN A 30 2.44 5.77 -5.17
CA ASN A 30 1.35 5.31 -6.02
C ASN A 30 1.59 3.82 -6.34
N ILE A 31 0.67 2.97 -5.92
CA ILE A 31 0.71 1.53 -6.14
C ILE A 31 -0.33 1.22 -7.20
N ASN A 32 0.14 0.76 -8.35
CA ASN A 32 -0.73 0.45 -9.49
C ASN A 32 -1.88 -0.47 -9.07
N MET A 33 -3.11 -0.08 -9.43
CA MET A 33 -4.37 -0.77 -9.12
C MET A 33 -4.70 -0.93 -7.62
N LEU A 34 -3.94 -0.30 -6.72
CA LEU A 34 -4.19 -0.34 -5.27
C LEU A 34 -4.36 1.05 -4.65
N GLY A 35 -3.98 2.13 -5.35
CA GLY A 35 -4.13 3.50 -4.87
C GLY A 35 -2.83 4.09 -4.33
N TYR A 36 -2.89 4.91 -3.29
CA TYR A 36 -1.72 5.59 -2.73
C TYR A 36 -1.50 5.26 -1.26
N GLY A 37 -0.24 5.11 -0.85
CA GLY A 37 0.07 4.67 0.51
C GLY A 37 1.55 4.47 0.81
N HIS A 38 1.84 3.86 1.95
CA HIS A 38 3.21 3.55 2.37
C HIS A 38 3.27 2.21 3.11
N THR A 39 4.43 1.55 3.01
CA THR A 39 4.76 0.36 3.80
C THR A 39 5.77 0.71 4.89
N GLY A 40 5.66 0.11 6.07
CA GLY A 40 6.61 0.30 7.16
C GLY A 40 7.25 -1.03 7.49
N ALA A 41 8.52 -1.20 7.11
CA ALA A 41 9.28 -2.39 7.48
C ALA A 41 10.04 -2.12 8.78
N HIS A 42 9.75 -2.89 9.82
CA HIS A 42 10.49 -2.90 11.08
C HIS A 42 10.87 -4.34 11.43
N GLU A 43 11.89 -4.50 12.27
CA GLU A 43 12.23 -5.82 12.77
C GLU A 43 11.06 -6.37 13.60
N GLY A 44 10.57 -7.57 13.24
CA GLY A 44 9.46 -8.23 13.91
C GLY A 44 8.06 -7.90 13.36
N TYR A 45 7.86 -6.84 12.57
CA TYR A 45 6.55 -6.54 11.96
C TYR A 45 6.63 -5.74 10.65
N LEU A 46 5.62 -5.94 9.80
CA LEU A 46 5.35 -5.10 8.64
C LEU A 46 4.02 -4.38 8.80
N SER A 47 3.99 -3.14 8.33
CA SER A 47 2.76 -2.37 8.17
C SER A 47 2.54 -1.96 6.73
N GLN A 48 1.28 -1.82 6.34
CA GLN A 48 0.87 -1.25 5.06
C GLN A 48 -0.37 -0.40 5.26
N MET A 49 -0.31 0.83 4.74
CA MET A 49 -1.37 1.82 4.84
C MET A 49 -1.63 2.33 3.44
N ILE A 50 -2.81 2.06 2.89
CA ILE A 50 -3.16 2.42 1.49
C ILE A 50 -4.58 2.97 1.47
N HIS A 51 -4.78 4.02 0.68
CA HIS A 51 -6.09 4.50 0.28
C HIS A 51 -6.27 4.27 -1.23
N ASP A 52 -7.28 3.49 -1.58
CA ASP A 52 -7.74 3.28 -2.94
C ASP A 52 -8.90 4.23 -3.25
N PRO A 53 -8.69 5.30 -4.02
CA PRO A 53 -9.73 6.27 -4.32
C PRO A 53 -10.78 5.73 -5.31
N VAL A 54 -10.50 4.65 -6.05
CA VAL A 54 -11.44 4.07 -7.02
C VAL A 54 -12.53 3.30 -6.30
N THR A 55 -12.14 2.51 -5.31
CA THR A 55 -13.07 1.72 -4.49
C THR A 55 -13.47 2.43 -3.20
N ASP A 56 -12.90 3.60 -2.90
CA ASP A 56 -13.07 4.31 -1.62
C ASP A 56 -12.76 3.41 -0.41
N VAL A 57 -11.74 2.55 -0.55
CA VAL A 57 -11.26 1.67 0.51
C VAL A 57 -10.01 2.29 1.13
N THR A 58 -9.97 2.38 2.45
CA THR A 58 -8.73 2.67 3.18
C THR A 58 -8.37 1.46 4.01
N LEU A 59 -7.16 0.94 3.83
CA LEU A 59 -6.62 -0.19 4.58
C LEU A 59 -5.44 0.24 5.43
N VAL A 60 -5.41 -0.30 6.64
CA VAL A 60 -4.28 -0.22 7.57
C VAL A 60 -4.04 -1.61 8.11
N ILE A 61 -2.97 -2.23 7.65
CA ILE A 61 -2.60 -3.60 8.00
C ILE A 61 -1.33 -3.56 8.83
N TYR A 62 -1.35 -4.28 9.95
CA TYR A 62 -0.17 -4.58 10.76
C TYR A 62 -0.09 -6.10 10.88
N THR A 63 1.06 -6.66 10.54
CA THR A 63 1.32 -8.08 10.76
C THR A 63 2.71 -8.26 11.36
N ASN A 64 2.75 -9.06 12.42
CA ASN A 64 3.96 -9.62 12.97
C ASN A 64 4.58 -10.63 12.00
N GLY A 65 5.90 -10.80 12.09
CA GLY A 65 6.64 -11.83 11.35
C GLY A 65 6.54 -13.21 12.02
N TRP A 66 5.34 -13.73 12.28
CA TRP A 66 5.20 -15.12 12.74
C TRP A 66 5.23 -16.08 11.55
N GLY A 67 5.74 -17.29 11.78
CA GLY A 67 5.93 -18.28 10.71
C GLY A 67 6.87 -17.82 9.58
N PRO A 68 8.12 -17.42 9.87
CA PRO A 68 9.06 -17.01 8.83
C PRO A 68 9.67 -18.19 8.07
N GLU A 69 9.00 -19.34 7.96
CA GLU A 69 9.46 -20.50 7.20
C GLU A 69 9.88 -20.17 5.76
N ARG A 70 9.35 -19.08 5.17
CA ARG A 70 9.75 -18.55 3.86
C ARG A 70 10.26 -17.10 3.93
N GLY A 71 10.72 -16.66 5.10
CA GLY A 71 11.18 -15.30 5.36
C GLY A 71 10.11 -14.24 5.04
N ILE A 72 10.51 -13.18 4.32
CA ILE A 72 9.63 -12.06 3.95
C ILE A 72 8.40 -12.50 3.13
N ASN A 73 8.48 -13.63 2.41
CA ASN A 73 7.37 -14.13 1.61
C ASN A 73 6.19 -14.59 2.48
N SER A 74 6.44 -15.17 3.66
CA SER A 74 5.36 -15.55 4.59
C SER A 74 4.54 -14.33 5.03
N ILE A 75 5.23 -13.23 5.30
CA ILE A 75 4.59 -11.98 5.73
C ILE A 75 3.79 -11.36 4.58
N ARG A 76 4.37 -11.32 3.37
CA ARG A 76 3.67 -10.83 2.17
C ARG A 76 2.39 -11.61 1.89
N VAL A 77 2.41 -12.94 1.99
CA VAL A 77 1.20 -13.77 1.79
C VAL A 77 0.11 -13.42 2.80
N THR A 78 0.49 -13.26 4.07
CA THR A 78 -0.43 -12.85 5.13
C THR A 78 -1.07 -11.48 4.85
N MET A 79 -0.25 -10.50 4.44
CA MET A 79 -0.75 -9.16 4.08
C MET A 79 -1.72 -9.23 2.89
N ASN A 80 -1.39 -10.00 1.86
CA ASN A 80 -2.27 -10.18 0.70
C ASN A 80 -3.63 -10.77 1.10
N HIS A 81 -3.66 -11.76 2.01
CA HIS A 81 -4.92 -12.32 2.51
C HIS A 81 -5.75 -11.31 3.31
N MET A 82 -5.11 -10.47 4.13
CA MET A 82 -5.79 -9.40 4.86
C MET A 82 -6.36 -8.34 3.91
N GLN A 83 -5.61 -7.95 2.87
CA GLN A 83 -6.10 -7.05 1.82
C GLN A 83 -7.31 -7.65 1.09
N GLU A 84 -7.20 -8.90 0.64
CA GLU A 84 -8.28 -9.59 -0.07
C GLU A 84 -9.56 -9.69 0.78
N ALA A 85 -9.43 -10.00 2.07
CA ALA A 85 -10.55 -10.03 3.00
C ALA A 85 -11.24 -8.66 3.13
N LEU A 86 -10.46 -7.57 3.20
CA LEU A 86 -10.99 -6.21 3.24
C LEU A 86 -11.73 -5.82 1.96
N TYR A 87 -11.20 -6.15 0.79
CA TYR A 87 -11.88 -5.85 -0.47
C TYR A 87 -13.17 -6.65 -0.65
N LYS A 88 -13.24 -7.90 -0.16
CA LYS A 88 -14.45 -8.72 -0.23
C LYS A 88 -15.62 -8.18 0.59
N VAL A 89 -15.37 -7.40 1.66
CA VAL A 89 -16.45 -6.85 2.50
C VAL A 89 -17.02 -5.53 1.96
N LYS A 90 -16.32 -4.86 1.03
CA LYS A 90 -16.77 -3.57 0.47
C LYS A 90 -18.00 -3.72 -0.43
N GLY A 91 -18.14 -4.84 -1.15
CA GLY A 91 -19.27 -5.13 -2.04
C GLY A 91 -19.21 -4.35 -3.34
#